data_AF-A0A4P7YTC9-F1
#
_entry.id   AF-A0A4P7YTC9-F1
#
_cell.length_a   1.000
_cell.length_b   1.000
_cell.length_c   1.000
_cell.angle_alpha   90.00
_cell.angle_beta   90.00
_cell.angle_gamma   90.00
#
_symmetry.space_group_name_H-M   'P 1'
#
loop_
_entity.id
_entity.type
_entity.pdbx_description
1 polymer ?
#
loop_
_entity_poly.entity_id
_entity_poly.type
_entity_poly.pdbx_seq_one_letter_code
_entity_poly.pdbx_strand_id
1 'polypeptide(L)'
;MSGTKASVLAAAVAAFGLLALGGCAQLSQAPDSDYRQALEKALTAGQCDGDAVRDLWSAYGRWYGVAASIAGHPMTDEAAVLLRQGDQFRILNCTEVARASYQTLIRRFPADRFSPLRDAAQASLRTLPAPPPVAGGPIPVMPSQPRPPAGI
;
A
#
# COMPACT_ATOMS: atom_id res chain seq x y z
N MET A 1 28.56 35.66 -45.83
CA MET A 1 27.44 36.17 -46.65
C MET A 1 27.04 35.10 -47.65
N SER A 2 25.73 34.95 -47.87
CA SER A 2 25.08 34.04 -48.85
C SER A 2 25.14 32.55 -48.49
N GLY A 3 24.06 31.77 -48.49
CA GLY A 3 22.69 31.96 -48.94
C GLY A 3 22.12 30.58 -49.26
N THR A 4 21.01 30.23 -48.60
CA THR A 4 20.29 28.95 -48.66
C THR A 4 19.76 28.61 -50.06
N LYS A 5 19.79 27.33 -50.46
CA LYS A 5 18.74 26.69 -51.29
C LYS A 5 18.54 25.22 -50.90
N ALA A 6 17.28 24.86 -50.68
CA ALA A 6 16.75 23.57 -50.25
C ALA A 6 16.34 22.68 -51.45
N SER A 7 16.18 21.38 -51.18
CA SER A 7 15.20 20.41 -51.76
C SER A 7 15.47 19.05 -51.06
N VAL A 8 14.70 18.60 -50.07
CA VAL A 8 13.37 17.96 -50.07
C VAL A 8 13.29 16.63 -50.85
N LEU A 9 13.19 15.55 -50.05
CA LEU A 9 12.56 14.23 -50.26
C LEU A 9 13.08 13.28 -51.35
N ALA A 10 13.61 12.12 -50.90
CA ALA A 10 13.06 10.81 -51.25
C ALA A 10 13.53 9.75 -50.24
N ALA A 11 12.58 9.20 -49.49
CA ALA A 11 12.76 7.99 -48.72
C ALA A 11 12.94 6.80 -49.66
N ALA A 12 13.95 5.96 -49.40
CA ALA A 12 14.00 4.60 -49.91
C ALA A 12 14.29 3.68 -48.73
N VAL A 13 13.24 2.96 -48.34
CA VAL A 13 13.23 1.93 -47.30
C VAL A 13 14.09 0.76 -47.76
N ALA A 14 15.21 0.52 -47.08
CA ALA A 14 15.92 -0.75 -47.15
C ALA A 14 15.65 -1.50 -45.83
N ALA A 15 14.54 -2.24 -45.81
CA ALA A 15 14.31 -3.28 -44.84
C ALA A 15 15.20 -4.48 -45.22
N PHE A 16 16.22 -4.77 -44.40
CA PHE A 16 16.85 -6.09 -44.39
C PHE A 16 17.14 -6.48 -42.94
N GLY A 17 16.54 -7.59 -42.53
CA GLY A 17 16.46 -8.02 -41.15
C GLY A 17 17.80 -8.47 -40.57
N LEU A 18 17.98 -8.13 -39.30
CA LEU A 18 18.75 -8.89 -38.32
C LEU A 18 17.85 -9.11 -37.10
N LEU A 19 16.85 -9.99 -37.28
CA LEU A 19 16.21 -10.71 -36.19
C LEU A 19 17.17 -11.80 -35.74
N ALA A 20 18.08 -11.46 -34.82
CA ALA A 20 18.81 -12.44 -34.03
C ALA A 20 19.36 -11.73 -32.79
N LEU A 21 19.05 -12.28 -31.62
CA LEU A 21 19.38 -11.80 -30.26
C LEU A 21 18.41 -10.77 -29.64
N GLY A 22 17.13 -10.83 -29.99
CA GLY A 22 16.02 -10.33 -29.14
C GLY A 22 15.74 -11.28 -27.96
N GLY A 23 16.79 -11.72 -27.28
CA GLY A 23 16.74 -12.67 -26.16
C GLY A 23 17.18 -12.03 -24.85
N CYS A 24 16.97 -10.72 -24.68
CA CYS A 24 16.97 -10.17 -23.34
C CYS A 24 15.76 -10.79 -22.63
N ALA A 25 16.03 -11.65 -21.66
CA ALA A 25 15.05 -12.07 -20.70
C ALA A 25 14.23 -10.85 -20.26
N GLN A 26 13.01 -10.73 -20.77
CA GLN A 26 11.97 -9.99 -20.06
C GLN A 26 11.71 -10.86 -18.84
N LEU A 27 12.58 -10.69 -17.83
CA LEU A 27 12.34 -11.18 -16.48
C LEU A 27 10.98 -10.60 -16.12
N SER A 28 9.94 -11.42 -16.24
CA SER A 28 8.58 -11.06 -15.86
C SER A 28 8.70 -10.52 -14.44
N GLN A 29 8.56 -9.21 -14.29
CA GLN A 29 8.64 -8.60 -12.98
C GLN A 29 7.57 -9.26 -12.13
N ALA A 30 7.95 -9.67 -10.92
CA ALA A 30 7.00 -10.24 -9.99
C ALA A 30 5.87 -9.22 -9.77
N PRO A 31 4.60 -9.67 -9.65
CA PRO A 31 3.43 -8.78 -9.61
C PRO A 31 3.44 -7.79 -8.43
N ASP A 32 4.30 -8.01 -7.43
CA ASP A 32 4.50 -7.18 -6.25
C ASP A 32 5.74 -6.25 -6.34
N SER A 33 6.44 -6.19 -7.47
CA SER A 33 7.71 -5.43 -7.59
C SER A 33 7.55 -3.96 -7.28
N ASP A 34 6.50 -3.33 -7.81
CA ASP A 34 6.17 -1.91 -7.55
C ASP A 34 5.93 -1.67 -6.07
N TYR A 35 5.22 -2.59 -5.42
CA TYR A 35 4.92 -2.52 -4.00
C TYR A 35 6.22 -2.62 -3.18
N ARG A 36 7.09 -3.58 -3.49
CA ARG A 36 8.37 -3.74 -2.78
C ARG A 36 9.27 -2.51 -2.94
N GLN A 37 9.35 -1.95 -4.14
CA GLN A 37 10.14 -0.73 -4.38
C GLN A 37 9.58 0.48 -3.62
N ALA A 38 8.25 0.64 -3.63
CA ALA A 38 7.61 1.73 -2.89
C ALA A 38 7.76 1.56 -1.37
N LEU A 39 7.71 0.32 -0.87
CA LEU A 39 7.93 0.01 0.54
C LEU A 39 9.37 0.35 0.95
N GLU A 40 10.36 -0.10 0.19
CA GLU A 40 11.76 0.23 0.42
C GLU A 40 11.95 1.75 0.44
N LYS A 41 11.44 2.48 -0.56
CA LYS A 41 11.52 3.94 -0.61
C LYS A 41 10.89 4.60 0.61
N ALA A 42 9.71 4.15 1.04
CA ALA A 42 9.02 4.71 2.21
C ALA A 42 9.78 4.43 3.50
N LEU A 43 10.35 3.23 3.66
CA LEU A 43 11.17 2.87 4.81
C LEU A 43 12.49 3.65 4.84
N THR A 44 13.17 3.82 3.70
CA THR A 44 14.42 4.58 3.58
C THR A 44 14.20 6.07 3.80
N ALA A 45 13.07 6.63 3.36
CA ALA A 45 12.74 8.02 3.64
C ALA A 45 12.55 8.27 5.15
N GLY A 46 12.22 7.23 5.93
CA GLY A 46 11.97 7.34 7.36
C GLY A 46 10.77 8.24 7.70
N GLN A 47 9.93 8.54 6.72
CA GLN A 47 8.79 9.42 6.86
C GLN A 47 7.54 8.61 7.21
N CYS A 48 6.75 9.13 8.15
CA CYS A 48 5.50 8.50 8.58
C CYS A 48 4.28 8.96 7.77
N ASP A 49 4.49 9.84 6.79
CA ASP A 49 3.47 10.41 5.91
C ASP A 49 4.09 10.89 4.59
N GLY A 50 3.32 11.64 3.79
CA GLY A 50 3.79 12.24 2.56
C GLY A 50 3.74 11.33 1.33
N ASP A 51 4.41 11.78 0.26
CA ASP A 51 4.32 11.18 -1.06
C ASP A 51 4.81 9.73 -1.09
N ALA A 52 5.87 9.40 -0.35
CA ALA A 52 6.41 8.03 -0.31
C ALA A 52 5.41 7.02 0.30
N VAL A 53 4.75 7.39 1.40
CA VAL A 53 3.71 6.56 2.02
C VAL A 53 2.46 6.48 1.13
N ARG A 54 2.08 7.57 0.46
CA ARG A 54 0.98 7.57 -0.52
C ARG A 54 1.27 6.64 -1.69
N ASP A 55 2.49 6.70 -2.24
CA ASP A 55 2.92 5.86 -3.36
C ASP A 55 2.94 4.38 -2.96
N LEU A 56 3.40 4.05 -1.75
CA LEU A 56 3.32 2.71 -1.16
C LEU A 56 1.89 2.18 -1.14
N TRP A 57 0.95 2.96 -0.60
CA TRP A 57 -0.46 2.57 -0.55
C TRP A 57 -1.07 2.40 -1.93
N SER A 58 -0.70 3.26 -2.88
CA SER A 58 -1.14 3.17 -4.27
C SER A 58 -0.61 1.91 -4.95
N ALA A 59 0.67 1.59 -4.77
CA ALA A 59 1.28 0.37 -5.30
C ALA A 59 0.64 -0.89 -4.72
N TYR A 60 0.43 -0.93 -3.40
CA TYR A 60 -0.31 -2.03 -2.75
C TYR A 60 -1.73 -2.15 -3.30
N GLY A 61 -2.43 -1.03 -3.48
CA GLY A 61 -3.79 -0.99 -4.03
C GLY A 61 -3.88 -1.57 -5.43
N ARG A 62 -2.93 -1.23 -6.32
CA ARG A 62 -2.85 -1.78 -7.68
C ARG A 62 -2.58 -3.28 -7.66
N TRP A 63 -1.58 -3.72 -6.90
CA TRP A 63 -1.25 -5.14 -6.78
C TRP A 63 -2.45 -5.94 -6.24
N TYR A 64 -3.07 -5.50 -5.16
CA TYR A 64 -4.29 -6.10 -4.60
C TYR A 64 -5.43 -6.14 -5.63
N GLY A 65 -5.65 -5.07 -6.39
CA GLY A 65 -6.71 -5.00 -7.40
C GLY A 65 -6.51 -6.02 -8.52
N VAL A 66 -5.29 -6.18 -9.01
CA VAL A 66 -4.94 -7.21 -10.00
C VAL A 66 -5.15 -8.60 -9.42
N ALA A 67 -4.59 -8.87 -8.23
CA ALA A 67 -4.72 -10.15 -7.55
C ALA A 67 -6.19 -10.56 -7.31
N ALA A 68 -7.02 -9.62 -6.86
CA ALA A 68 -8.44 -9.84 -6.61
C ALA A 68 -9.27 -10.09 -7.88
N SER A 69 -8.76 -9.69 -9.05
CA SER A 69 -9.43 -9.93 -10.34
C SER A 69 -9.18 -11.34 -10.90
N ILE A 70 -8.19 -12.07 -10.36
CA ILE A 70 -7.83 -13.41 -10.82
C ILE A 70 -8.64 -14.45 -10.04
N ALA A 71 -9.53 -15.16 -10.73
CA ALA A 71 -10.36 -16.19 -10.12
C ALA A 71 -9.48 -17.30 -9.50
N GLY A 72 -9.72 -17.59 -8.21
CA GLY A 72 -8.99 -18.63 -7.48
C GLY A 72 -7.58 -18.22 -7.02
N HIS A 73 -7.14 -16.98 -7.24
CA HIS A 73 -5.83 -16.52 -6.78
C HIS A 73 -5.74 -16.55 -5.24
N PRO A 74 -4.72 -17.22 -4.66
CA PRO A 74 -4.53 -17.26 -3.22
C PRO A 74 -3.99 -15.91 -2.72
N MET A 75 -4.87 -15.11 -2.12
CA MET A 75 -4.51 -13.76 -1.64
C MET A 75 -3.67 -13.73 -0.33
N THR A 76 -2.89 -14.79 -0.06
CA THR A 76 -2.14 -14.94 1.19
C THR A 76 -0.97 -13.97 1.27
N ASP A 77 -0.30 -13.71 0.16
CA ASP A 77 0.85 -12.80 0.13
C ASP A 77 0.41 -11.35 0.35
N GLU A 78 -0.66 -10.92 -0.30
CA GLU A 78 -1.27 -9.59 -0.17
C GLU A 78 -1.73 -9.33 1.27
N ALA A 79 -2.19 -10.36 1.97
CA ALA A 79 -2.57 -10.28 3.38
C ALA A 79 -1.31 -10.22 4.28
N ALA A 80 -0.35 -11.11 4.06
CA ALA A 80 0.85 -11.21 4.88
C ALA A 80 1.74 -9.95 4.78
N VAL A 81 1.81 -9.31 3.61
CA VAL A 81 2.57 -8.06 3.46
C VAL A 81 1.99 -6.92 4.30
N LEU A 82 0.68 -6.84 4.50
CA LEU A 82 0.10 -5.78 5.33
C LEU A 82 0.47 -5.93 6.80
N LEU A 83 0.55 -7.17 7.29
CA LEU A 83 1.04 -7.43 8.64
C LEU A 83 2.50 -6.99 8.77
N ARG A 84 3.37 -7.44 7.86
CA ARG A 84 4.80 -7.07 7.84
C ARG A 84 5.03 -5.57 7.70
N GLN A 85 4.32 -4.91 6.78
CA GLN A 85 4.36 -3.47 6.59
C GLN A 85 4.00 -2.76 7.89
N GLY A 86 2.90 -3.19 8.54
CA GLY A 86 2.50 -2.62 9.83
C GLY A 86 3.59 -2.75 10.89
N ASP A 87 4.22 -3.93 10.98
CA ASP A 87 5.31 -4.18 11.92
C ASP A 87 6.56 -3.33 11.64
N GLN A 88 6.92 -3.15 10.37
CA GLN A 88 8.05 -2.30 9.98
C GLN A 88 7.81 -0.83 10.33
N PHE A 89 6.65 -0.27 10.00
CA PHE A 89 6.32 1.12 10.36
C PHE A 89 6.15 1.30 11.87
N ARG A 90 5.71 0.27 12.60
CA ARG A 90 5.67 0.29 14.06
C ARG A 90 7.09 0.41 14.66
N ILE A 91 8.07 -0.32 14.13
CA ILE A 91 9.47 -0.23 14.56
C ILE A 91 10.04 1.17 14.34
N LEU A 92 9.60 1.85 13.27
CA LEU A 92 9.99 3.23 12.96
C LEU A 92 9.18 4.30 13.71
N ASN A 93 8.32 3.92 14.67
CA ASN A 93 7.39 4.81 15.38
C ASN A 93 6.36 5.54 14.48
N CYS A 94 6.14 5.05 13.27
CA CYS A 94 5.09 5.54 12.37
C CYS A 94 3.75 4.85 12.69
N THR A 95 3.21 5.16 13.86
CA THR A 95 2.05 4.48 14.46
C THR A 95 0.79 4.56 13.60
N GLU A 96 0.57 5.67 12.89
CA GLU A 96 -0.60 5.83 12.01
C GLU A 96 -0.54 4.92 10.78
N VAL A 97 0.63 4.79 10.14
CA VAL A 97 0.84 3.87 9.01
C VAL A 97 0.73 2.42 9.47
N ALA A 98 1.31 2.11 10.64
CA ALA A 98 1.19 0.79 11.26
C ALA A 98 -0.28 0.44 11.52
N ARG A 99 -1.03 1.35 12.16
CA ARG A 99 -2.47 1.22 12.44
C ARG A 99 -3.26 0.99 11.15
N ALA A 100 -3.03 1.81 10.13
CA ALA A 100 -3.71 1.69 8.84
C ALA A 100 -3.42 0.34 8.15
N SER A 101 -2.21 -0.19 8.27
CA SER A 101 -1.81 -1.50 7.74
C SER A 101 -2.58 -2.64 8.39
N TYR A 102 -2.60 -2.70 9.72
CA TYR A 102 -3.36 -3.71 10.46
C TYR A 102 -4.87 -3.62 10.23
N GLN A 103 -5.43 -2.40 10.24
CA GLN A 103 -6.86 -2.20 9.97
C GLN A 103 -7.24 -2.60 8.53
N THR A 104 -6.37 -2.33 7.56
CA THR A 104 -6.60 -2.72 6.17
C THR A 104 -6.57 -4.24 6.02
N LEU A 105 -5.67 -4.93 6.72
CA LEU A 105 -5.62 -6.39 6.76
C LEU A 105 -6.94 -6.97 7.29
N ILE A 106 -7.39 -6.49 8.44
CA ILE A 106 -8.64 -6.96 9.08
C ILE A 106 -9.86 -6.71 8.17
N ARG A 107 -9.93 -5.54 7.53
CA ARG A 107 -11.07 -5.14 6.69
C ARG A 107 -11.10 -5.85 5.34
N ARG A 108 -9.96 -5.99 4.66
CA ARG A 108 -9.89 -6.53 3.28
C ARG A 108 -9.87 -8.06 3.23
N PHE A 109 -9.49 -8.73 4.32
CA PHE A 109 -9.31 -10.18 4.35
C PHE A 109 -10.18 -10.85 5.43
N PRO A 110 -11.52 -10.79 5.31
CA PRO A 110 -12.43 -11.27 6.36
C PRO A 110 -12.53 -12.79 6.46
N ALA A 111 -12.09 -13.53 5.43
CA ALA A 111 -12.22 -14.98 5.37
C ALA A 111 -11.42 -15.71 6.47
N ASP A 112 -11.93 -16.84 6.94
CA ASP A 112 -11.37 -17.58 8.08
C ASP A 112 -9.95 -18.07 7.86
N ARG A 113 -9.56 -18.37 6.61
CA ARG A 113 -8.17 -18.73 6.28
C ARG A 113 -7.15 -17.64 6.64
N PHE A 114 -7.59 -16.40 6.83
CA PHE A 114 -6.75 -15.29 7.26
C PHE A 114 -6.89 -14.97 8.75
N SER A 115 -7.61 -15.80 9.54
CA SER A 115 -7.78 -15.58 10.98
C SER A 115 -6.44 -15.42 11.73
N PRO A 116 -5.36 -16.19 11.46
CA PRO A 116 -4.12 -16.01 12.21
C PRO A 116 -3.48 -14.64 11.95
N LEU A 117 -3.57 -14.15 10.71
CA LEU A 117 -3.07 -12.83 10.34
C LEU A 117 -3.92 -11.72 10.97
N ARG A 118 -5.24 -11.85 10.96
CA ARG A 118 -6.15 -10.89 11.59
C ARG A 118 -5.95 -10.82 13.10
N ASP A 119 -5.79 -11.97 13.76
CA ASP A 119 -5.56 -12.04 15.21
C ASP A 119 -4.22 -11.39 15.58
N ALA A 120 -3.17 -11.63 14.80
CA ALA A 120 -1.89 -10.94 14.94
C ALA A 120 -2.02 -9.43 14.74
N ALA A 121 -2.72 -8.98 13.69
CA ALA A 121 -2.97 -7.57 13.43
C ALA A 121 -3.78 -6.90 14.56
N GLN A 122 -4.78 -7.59 15.11
CA GLN A 122 -5.54 -7.11 16.27
C GLN A 122 -4.68 -7.01 17.53
N ALA A 123 -3.83 -8.00 17.79
CA ALA A 123 -2.89 -7.97 18.89
C ALA A 123 -1.95 -6.75 18.75
N SER A 124 -1.37 -6.54 17.57
CA SER A 124 -0.52 -5.38 17.29
C SER A 124 -1.28 -4.05 17.41
N LEU A 125 -2.54 -3.96 16.98
CA LEU A 125 -3.35 -2.74 17.15
C LEU A 125 -3.55 -2.35 18.61
N ARG A 126 -3.66 -3.33 19.51
CA ARG A 126 -3.84 -3.09 20.96
C ARG A 126 -2.57 -2.57 21.62
N THR A 127 -1.39 -2.79 21.03
CA THR A 127 -0.11 -2.29 21.56
C THR A 127 0.25 -0.90 21.05
N LEU A 128 -0.41 -0.42 20.00
CA LEU A 128 -0.19 0.94 19.49
C LEU A 128 -0.81 2.00 20.42
N PRO A 129 -0.14 3.16 20.61
CA PRO A 129 -0.72 4.30 21.33
C PRO A 129 -2.09 4.68 20.76
N ALA A 130 -3.04 5.04 21.63
CA ALA A 130 -4.36 5.47 21.18
C ALA A 130 -4.23 6.61 20.16
N PRO A 131 -5.05 6.61 19.09
CA PRO A 131 -5.03 7.71 18.14
C PRO A 131 -5.37 9.02 18.87
N PRO A 132 -4.74 10.15 18.49
CA PRO A 132 -5.08 11.43 19.09
C PRO A 132 -6.58 11.70 18.92
N PRO A 133 -7.25 12.28 19.93
CA PRO A 133 -8.65 12.65 19.79
C PRO A 133 -8.80 13.61 18.61
N VAL A 134 -9.65 13.25 17.65
CA VAL A 134 -9.97 14.13 16.52
C VAL A 134 -10.68 15.36 17.09
N ALA A 135 -10.03 16.52 17.04
CA ALA A 135 -10.64 17.78 17.44
C ALA A 135 -11.90 18.02 16.60
N GLY A 136 -13.08 17.93 17.22
CA GLY A 136 -14.37 18.17 16.57
C GLY A 136 -15.30 16.96 16.45
N GLY A 137 -14.94 15.78 16.97
CA GLY A 137 -15.91 14.70 17.16
C GLY A 137 -16.97 15.08 18.20
N PRO A 138 -18.26 14.75 18.02
CA PRO A 138 -19.27 14.98 19.05
C PRO A 138 -18.83 14.24 20.31
N ILE A 139 -18.63 14.99 21.39
CA ILE A 139 -18.38 14.44 22.72
C ILE A 139 -19.57 13.53 23.02
N PRO A 140 -19.37 12.23 23.32
CA PRO A 140 -20.47 11.40 23.78
C PRO A 140 -21.06 12.05 25.03
N VAL A 141 -22.27 12.58 24.93
CA VAL A 141 -23.03 13.04 26.10
C VAL A 141 -23.31 11.80 26.92
N MET A 142 -22.49 11.57 27.93
CA MET A 142 -22.71 10.50 28.89
C MET A 142 -24.02 10.83 29.61
N PRO A 143 -25.04 9.94 29.61
CA PRO A 143 -26.27 10.20 30.35
C PRO A 143 -25.90 10.38 31.82
N SER A 144 -26.26 11.52 32.39
CA SER A 144 -26.12 11.78 33.82
C SER A 144 -26.80 10.64 34.58
N GLN A 145 -26.03 9.85 35.33
CA GLN A 145 -26.62 8.86 36.24
C GLN A 145 -27.57 9.59 37.20
N PRO A 146 -28.81 9.09 37.41
CA PRO A 146 -29.67 9.61 38.44
C PRO A 146 -28.99 9.42 39.79
N ARG A 147 -28.80 10.52 40.53
CA ARG A 147 -28.37 10.50 41.93
C ARG A 147 -29.34 9.60 42.73
N PRO A 148 -28.87 8.63 43.52
CA PRO A 148 -29.77 7.84 44.35
C PRO A 148 -30.47 8.75 45.37
N PRO A 149 -31.76 8.52 45.67
CA PRO A 149 -32.44 9.28 46.71
C PRO A 149 -31.74 9.04 48.05
N ALA A 150 -31.50 10.13 48.77
CA ALA A 150 -31.07 10.06 50.16
C ALA A 150 -32.18 9.36 50.96
N GLY A 151 -31.88 8.16 51.45
CA GLY A 151 -32.77 7.44 52.36
C GLY A 151 -32.94 8.21 53.67
N ILE A 152 -34.18 8.27 54.13
CA ILE A 152 -34.60 8.70 55.47
C ILE A 152 -34.52 7.48 56.39
#